data_AF-A0A4R2KYN9-F1
#
_entry.id   AF-A0A4R2KYN9-F1
#
_cell.length_a   1.000
_cell.length_b   1.000
_cell.length_c   1.000
_cell.angle_alpha   90.00
_cell.angle_beta   90.00
_cell.angle_gamma   90.00
#
_symmetry.space_group_name_H-M   'P 1'
#
loop_
_entity.id
_entity.type
_entity.pdbx_description
1 polymer ?
#
loop_
_entity_poly.entity_id
_entity_poly.type
_entity_poly.pdbx_seq_one_letter_code
_entity_poly.pdbx_strand_id
1 'polypeptide(L)' 'MLILTRKKEESIIIDGKVEIQVLQIADGKVKLGIKAPKDIEILRKEVYVEIQKENMDATNIQINLGDLKKKLKNK' A
#
# COMPACT_ATOMS: atom_id res chain seq x y z
N MET A 1 17.43 6.90 -4.76
CA MET A 1 16.75 6.02 -5.73
C MET A 1 17.80 5.09 -6.31
N LEU A 2 17.63 3.77 -6.19
CA LEU A 2 18.52 2.77 -6.78
C LEU A 2 17.85 2.22 -8.05
N ILE A 3 18.59 2.13 -9.15
CA ILE A 3 18.05 1.74 -10.46
C ILE A 3 18.70 0.41 -10.84
N LEU A 4 17.87 -0.61 -11.04
CA LEU A 4 18.31 -1.96 -11.42
C LEU A 4 17.49 -2.42 -12.62
N THR A 5 18.18 -2.88 -13.67
CA THR A 5 17.53 -3.51 -14.82
C THR A 5 17.53 -5.00 -14.60
N ARG A 6 16.35 -5.63 -14.62
CA ARG A 6 16.15 -7.07 -14.48
C ARG A 6 15.47 -7.65 -15.73
N LYS A 7 15.87 -8.85 -16.12
CA LYS A 7 15.22 -9.66 -17.15
C LYS A 7 14.11 -10.53 -16.53
N LYS A 8 13.29 -11.15 -17.37
CA LYS A 8 12.30 -12.15 -16.95
C LYS A 8 12.99 -13.24 -16.11
N GLU A 9 12.31 -13.70 -15.06
CA GLU A 9 12.76 -14.68 -14.05
C GLU A 9 13.82 -14.17 -13.05
N GLU A 10 14.42 -12.99 -13.24
CA GLU A 10 15.33 -12.44 -12.24
C GLU A 10 14.57 -11.84 -11.05
N SER A 11 15.18 -11.91 -9.87
CA SER A 11 14.63 -11.37 -8.62
C SER A 11 15.55 -10.35 -7.94
N ILE A 12 14.95 -9.54 -7.07
CA ILE A 12 15.58 -8.52 -6.24
C ILE A 12 15.19 -8.83 -4.80
N ILE A 13 16.16 -8.88 -3.89
CA ILE A 13 15.91 -9.10 -2.47
C ILE A 13 16.13 -7.79 -1.71
N ILE A 14 15.16 -7.39 -0.90
CA ILE A 14 15.20 -6.21 -0.03
C ILE A 14 15.18 -6.68 1.42
N ASP A 15 16.17 -6.24 2.19
CA ASP A 15 16.34 -6.55 3.62
C ASP A 15 16.32 -8.06 3.96
N GLY A 16 16.62 -8.93 2.99
CA GLY A 16 16.52 -10.39 3.15
C GLY A 16 15.11 -10.93 3.41
N LYS A 17 14.09 -10.06 3.45
CA LYS A 17 12.70 -10.41 3.81
C LYS A 17 11.74 -10.30 2.65
N VAL A 18 11.99 -9.37 1.72
CA VAL A 18 11.12 -9.14 0.57
C VAL A 18 11.84 -9.56 -0.70
N GLU A 19 11.26 -10.50 -1.45
CA GLU A 19 11.73 -10.92 -2.77
C GLU A 19 10.76 -10.39 -3.82
N ILE A 20 11.27 -9.60 -4.77
CA ILE A 20 10.54 -9.11 -5.94
C ILE A 20 11.05 -9.85 -7.16
N GLN A 21 10.19 -10.62 -7.83
CA GLN A 21 10.52 -11.40 -9.01
C GLN A 21 9.80 -10.85 -10.25
N VAL A 22 10.53 -10.76 -11.37
CA VAL A 22 9.94 -10.38 -12.65
C VAL A 22 9.35 -11.61 -13.33
N LEU A 23 8.02 -11.77 -13.27
CA LEU A 23 7.32 -12.94 -13.83
C LEU A 23 7.16 -12.86 -15.35
N GLN A 24 6.79 -11.69 -15.85
CA GLN A 24 6.53 -11.50 -17.28
C GLN A 24 6.72 -10.04 -17.66
N ILE A 25 7.20 -9.81 -18.88
CA ILE A 25 7.29 -8.50 -19.51
C ILE A 25 6.46 -8.61 -20.80
N ALA A 26 5.42 -7.81 -20.94
CA ALA A 26 4.56 -7.79 -22.13
C ALA A 26 4.00 -6.38 -22.35
N ASP A 27 4.08 -5.87 -23.58
CA ASP A 27 3.47 -4.59 -24.00
C ASP A 27 3.71 -3.41 -23.04
N GLY A 28 4.96 -3.24 -22.58
CA GLY A 28 5.34 -2.18 -21.65
C GLY A 28 4.84 -2.37 -20.21
N LYS A 29 4.12 -3.45 -19.92
CA LYS A 29 3.70 -3.85 -18.57
C LYS A 29 4.60 -4.96 -18.05
N VAL A 30 4.86 -4.93 -16.75
CA VAL A 30 5.65 -5.94 -16.05
C VAL A 30 4.79 -6.58 -14.99
N LYS A 31 4.68 -7.91 -15.01
CA LYS A 31 4.13 -8.69 -13.90
C LYS A 31 5.23 -8.90 -12.87
N LEU A 32 5.03 -8.35 -11.70
CA LEU A 32 5.94 -8.52 -10.56
C LEU A 32 5.28 -9.48 -9.56
N GLY A 33 6.01 -10.52 -9.17
CA GLY A 33 5.69 -11.32 -8.00
C GLY A 33 6.40 -10.72 -6.80
N ILE A 34 5.70 -10.50 -5.70
CA ILE A 34 6.29 -10.00 -4.45
C ILE A 34 6.03 -11.05 -3.38
N LYS A 35 7.11 -11.58 -2.79
CA LYS A 35 7.07 -12.46 -1.64
C LYS A 35 7.61 -11.70 -0.44
N ALA A 36 6.81 -11.58 0.60
CA ALA A 36 7.22 -11.00 1.87
C ALA A 36 6.56 -11.78 3.02
N PRO A 37 7.15 -11.76 4.23
CA PRO A 37 6.49 -12.27 5.43
C PRO A 37 5.22 -11.45 5.73
N LYS A 38 4.29 -12.06 6.48
CA LYS A 38 2.98 -11.47 6.81
C LYS A 38 3.05 -10.16 7.61
N ASP A 39 4.17 -9.91 8.26
CA ASP A 39 4.43 -8.68 9.03
C ASP A 39 4.64 -7.45 8.12
N ILE A 40 5.02 -7.68 6.86
CA ILE A 40 5.28 -6.61 5.89
C ILE A 40 4.06 -6.44 5.00
N GLU A 41 3.42 -5.29 5.11
CA GLU A 41 2.29 -4.91 4.27
C GLU A 41 2.76 -4.51 2.86
N ILE A 42 2.12 -5.08 1.83
CA ILE A 42 2.41 -4.77 0.44
C ILE A 42 1.18 -4.08 -0.15
N LEU A 43 1.31 -2.79 -0.44
CA LEU A 43 0.27 -1.99 -1.07
C LEU A 43 0.74 -1.44 -2.40
N ARG A 44 -0.22 -1.18 -3.30
CA ARG A 44 0.05 -0.39 -4.49
C ARG A 44 0.18 1.07 -4.07
N LYS A 45 1.06 1.82 -4.77
CA LYS A 45 1.40 3.18 -4.38
C LYS A 45 0.18 4.09 -4.37
N GLU A 46 -0.69 3.97 -5.37
CA GLU A 46 -1.92 4.76 -5.48
C GLU A 46 -2.84 4.55 -4.28
N VAL A 47 -3.08 3.30 -3.89
CA VAL A 47 -3.91 2.95 -2.73
C VAL A 47 -3.30 3.47 -1.43
N TYR A 48 -1.98 3.36 -1.27
CA TYR A 48 -1.29 3.88 -0.09
C TYR A 48 -1.43 5.40 0.07
N VAL A 49 -1.35 6.14 -1.05
CA VAL A 49 -1.52 7.59 -1.05
C VAL A 49 -2.96 7.98 -0.73
N GLU A 50 -3.95 7.26 -1.28
CA GLU A 50 -5.37 7.49 -0.97
C GLU A 50 -5.67 7.25 0.51
N ILE A 51 -5.20 6.15 1.08
CA ILE A 51 -5.36 5.85 2.52
C ILE A 51 -4.75 6.94 3.39
N GLN A 52 -3.53 7.40 3.06
CA GLN A 52 -2.91 8.49 3.82
C GLN A 52 -3.74 9.77 3.76
N LYS A 53 -4.25 10.12 2.57
CA LYS A 53 -5.05 11.31 2.38
C LYS A 53 -6.36 11.23 3.17
N GLU A 54 -7.08 10.12 3.08
CA GLU A 54 -8.31 9.91 3.85
C GLU A 54 -8.06 9.97 5.36
N ASN A 55 -6.96 9.38 5.84
CA ASN A 55 -6.59 9.48 7.26
C ASN A 55 -6.34 10.93 7.69
N MET A 56 -5.65 11.72 6.86
CA MET A 56 -5.44 13.15 7.11
C MET A 56 -6.74 13.95 7.09
N ASP A 57 -7.61 13.69 6.12
CA ASP A 57 -8.93 14.32 6.02
C ASP A 57 -9.80 13.98 7.23
N ALA A 58 -9.78 12.71 7.69
CA ALA A 58 -10.51 12.27 8.88
C ALA A 58 -10.07 13.00 10.15
N THR A 59 -8.77 13.29 10.32
CA THR A 59 -8.27 14.09 11.44
C THR A 59 -8.70 15.56 11.41
N ASN A 60 -9.03 16.11 10.24
CA ASN A 60 -9.46 17.51 10.09
C ASN A 60 -10.98 17.70 10.27
N ILE A 61 -11.74 16.62 10.45
CA ILE A 61 -13.16 16.72 10.76
C ILE A 61 -13.29 17.24 12.20
N GLN A 62 -13.68 18.52 12.36
CA GLN A 62 -14.22 19.01 13.62
C GLN A 62 -15.57 18.33 13.86
N ILE A 63 -15.52 17.09 14.34
CA ILE A 63 -16.72 16.38 14.78
C ILE A 63 -17.21 17.12 16.02
N ASN A 64 -18.38 17.74 15.91
CA ASN A 64 -19.08 18.25 17.08
C ASN A 64 -19.51 17.04 17.93
N LEU A 65 -18.65 16.64 18.87
CA LEU A 65 -18.79 15.43 19.69
C LEU A 65 -20.13 15.38 20.44
N GLY A 66 -20.75 16.53 20.69
CA GLY A 66 -22.06 16.66 21.31
C GLY A 66 -23.20 16.07 20.47
N ASP A 67 -23.16 16.21 19.15
CA ASP A 67 -24.21 15.70 18.25
C ASP A 67 -24.04 14.21 17.95
N LEU A 68 -22.79 13.74 17.90
CA LEU A 68 -22.49 12.32 17.73
C LEU A 68 -22.99 11.50 18.94
N LYS A 69 -22.80 12.02 20.15
CA LYS A 69 -23.23 11.36 21.40
C LYS A 69 -24.76 11.28 21.52
N LYS A 70 -25.50 12.23 20.96
CA LYS A 70 -26.97 12.20 20.88
C LYS A 70 -27.47 11.14 19.90
N LYS A 71 -26.84 11.01 18.72
CA LYS A 71 -27.19 9.96 17.74
C LYS A 71 -26.90 8.54 18.22
N LEU A 72 -25.82 8.34 18.97
CA LEU A 72 -25.45 7.02 19.49
C LEU A 72 -26.28 6.57 20.71
N LYS A 73 -26.86 7.50 21.48
CA LYS A 73 -27.73 7.19 22.63
C LYS A 73 -29.19 6.90 22.28
N ASN A 74 -29.59 7.18 21.04
CA ASN A 74 -30.97 7.00 20.57
C ASN A 74 -31.17 5.70 19.77
N LYS A 75 -30.28 4.73 19.97
CA LYS A 75 -30.36 3.36 19.46
C LYS A 75 -30.19 2.40 20.63
#